data_AF-A0A9W9U9U1-F1
#
_entry.id   AF-A0A9W9U9U1-F1
#
_cell.length_a   1.000
_cell.length_b   1.000
_cell.length_c   1.000
_cell.angle_alpha   90.00
_cell.angle_beta   90.00
_cell.angle_gamma   90.00
#
_symmetry.space_group_name_H-M   'P 1'
#
loop_
_entity.id
_entity.type
_entity.pdbx_description
1 polymer ?
#
loop_
_entity_poly.entity_id
_entity_poly.type
_entity_poly.pdbx_seq_one_letter_code
_entity_poly.pdbx_strand_id
1 'polypeptide(L)'
;MDLESLEESLIGVSLWSLMVIFCLFLVCALLAATSFVLFVLLKALTAIFAYSDNDMWEYLETKIQSANHKSLLSIVNLMAKFQTSEREMKEQLRYLERKKKLVAEANELVQREAYLAEEIVLRHRGNDLALHSATLPVFDHDKKELRDLPPKLHENWKNLKRLTFECPGDIDMGRPWTKGPARLECAKNRKTAKPNQTKPNQTKPNQTKPNQTKPNRKWFGFWGRFRKPQWFLVSWSETAMVLRAPMVW
;
A
#
# COMPACT_ATOMS: atom_id res chain seq x y z
N MET A 1 63.53 34.63 4.47
CA MET A 1 62.13 34.22 4.63
C MET A 1 62.07 33.50 5.96
N ASP A 2 61.51 34.16 6.95
CA ASP A 2 61.60 33.76 8.35
C ASP A 2 60.56 32.68 8.61
N LEU A 3 60.99 31.53 9.14
CA LEU A 3 60.10 30.41 9.44
C LEU A 3 58.98 30.81 10.41
N GLU A 4 59.24 31.77 11.31
CA GLU A 4 58.26 32.30 12.28
C GLU A 4 57.03 32.92 11.60
N SER A 5 57.22 33.64 10.49
CA SER A 5 56.10 34.22 9.73
C SER A 5 55.23 33.16 9.07
N LEU A 6 55.83 32.02 8.69
CA LEU A 6 55.09 30.91 8.10
C LEU A 6 54.25 30.19 9.16
N GLU A 7 54.78 29.99 10.37
CA GLU A 7 54.08 29.35 11.48
C GLU A 7 52.84 30.14 11.92
N GLU A 8 52.95 31.47 12.05
CA GLU A 8 51.81 32.32 12.40
C GLU A 8 50.71 32.27 11.33
N SER A 9 51.10 32.25 10.05
CA SER A 9 50.13 32.14 8.94
C SER A 9 49.41 30.79 8.93
N LEU A 10 50.12 29.70 9.25
CA LEU A 10 49.56 28.35 9.27
C LEU A 10 48.57 28.17 10.41
N ILE A 11 48.87 28.72 11.59
CA ILE A 11 47.96 28.71 12.75
C ILE A 11 46.69 29.49 12.44
N GLY A 12 46.80 30.67 11.81
CA GLY A 12 45.65 31.48 11.42
C GLY A 12 44.71 30.76 10.45
N VAL A 13 45.24 30.10 9.42
CA VAL A 13 44.45 29.33 8.46
C VAL A 13 43.79 28.12 9.12
N SER A 14 44.51 27.43 10.01
CA SER A 14 44.00 26.28 10.76
C SER A 14 42.82 26.68 11.67
N LEU A 15 42.94 27.76 12.43
CA LEU A 15 41.86 28.27 13.28
C LEU A 15 40.63 28.70 12.48
N TRP A 16 40.82 29.38 11.35
CA TRP A 16 39.72 29.78 10.49
C TRP A 16 39.00 28.58 9.88
N SER A 17 39.75 27.56 9.45
CA SER A 17 39.20 26.29 8.98
C SER A 17 38.38 25.58 10.06
N LEU A 18 38.90 25.49 11.29
CA LEU A 18 38.18 24.90 12.43
C LEU A 18 36.90 25.67 12.77
N MET A 19 36.93 27.01 12.73
CA MET A 19 35.74 27.84 12.93
C MET A 19 34.66 27.56 11.88
N VAL A 20 35.05 27.43 10.60
CA VAL A 20 34.11 27.10 9.52
C VAL A 20 33.51 25.71 9.69
N ILE A 21 34.33 24.71 10.02
CA ILE A 21 33.86 23.33 10.27
C ILE A 21 32.88 23.30 11.45
N PHE A 22 33.20 24.00 12.53
CA PHE A 22 32.32 24.09 13.70
C PHE A 22 30.98 24.77 13.36
N CYS A 23 31.01 25.87 12.60
CA CYS A 23 29.80 26.53 12.11
C CYS A 23 28.94 25.60 11.24
N LEU A 24 29.55 24.85 10.31
CA LEU A 24 28.84 23.89 9.48
C LEU A 24 28.19 22.78 10.33
N PHE A 25 28.91 22.27 11.34
CA PHE A 25 28.38 21.27 12.25
C PHE A 25 27.17 21.79 13.03
N LEU A 26 27.22 23.03 13.54
CA LEU A 26 26.10 23.67 14.22
C LEU A 26 24.89 23.85 13.30
N VAL A 27 25.10 24.30 12.06
CA VAL A 27 24.02 24.43 11.07
C VAL A 27 23.39 23.07 10.77
N CYS A 28 24.20 22.03 10.55
CA CYS A 28 23.70 20.67 10.35
C CYS A 28 22.91 20.15 11.56
N ALA A 29 23.38 20.41 12.78
CA ALA A 29 22.69 20.02 14.01
C ALA A 29 21.33 20.74 14.16
N LEU A 30 21.27 22.03 13.84
CA LEU A 30 20.02 22.81 13.85
C LEU A 30 19.03 22.31 12.78
N LEU A 31 19.52 22.00 11.57
CA LEU A 31 18.68 21.43 10.51
C LEU A 31 18.14 20.04 10.91
N ALA A 32 18.97 19.19 11.52
CA ALA A 32 18.53 17.90 12.03
C ALA A 32 17.49 18.05 13.15
N ALA A 33 17.70 18.97 14.10
CA ALA A 33 16.77 19.22 15.19
C ALA A 33 15.42 19.75 14.69
N THR A 34 15.43 20.72 13.77
CA THR A 34 14.19 21.27 13.18
C THR A 34 13.46 20.23 12.34
N SER A 35 14.19 19.41 11.57
CA SER A 35 13.60 18.28 10.84
C SER A 35 12.95 17.26 11.78
N PHE A 36 13.61 16.92 12.90
CA PHE A 36 13.06 16.01 13.89
C PHE A 36 11.78 16.55 14.55
N VAL A 37 11.78 17.83 14.97
CA VAL A 37 10.59 18.48 15.53
C VAL A 37 9.44 18.50 14.51
N LEU A 38 9.74 18.84 13.25
CA LEU A 38 8.76 18.82 12.17
C LEU A 38 8.17 17.41 11.96
N PHE A 39 9.01 16.38 12.02
CA PHE A 39 8.58 14.99 11.91
C PHE A 39 7.65 14.56 13.07
N VAL A 40 7.98 14.94 14.30
CA VAL A 40 7.14 14.67 15.48
C VAL A 40 5.81 15.41 15.37
N LEU A 41 5.82 16.68 14.95
CA LEU A 41 4.60 17.46 14.71
C LEU A 41 3.75 16.84 13.61
N LEU A 42 4.37 16.40 12.52
CA LEU A 42 3.66 15.73 11.43
C LEU A 42 2.99 14.45 11.93
N LYS A 43 3.68 13.63 12.72
CA LYS A 43 3.11 12.42 13.34
C LYS A 43 1.96 12.73 14.29
N ALA A 44 2.09 13.76 15.13
CA ALA A 44 1.04 14.20 16.03
C ALA A 44 -0.18 14.70 15.24
N LEU A 45 0.03 15.50 14.19
CA LEU A 45 -1.03 15.95 13.29
C LEU A 45 -1.70 14.75 12.62
N THR A 46 -0.94 13.81 12.06
CA THR A 46 -1.51 12.58 11.47
C THR A 46 -2.36 11.80 12.48
N ALA A 47 -1.92 11.70 13.74
CA ALA A 47 -2.69 11.05 14.79
C ALA A 47 -3.99 11.80 15.13
N ILE A 48 -3.94 13.13 15.23
CA ILE A 48 -5.11 13.99 15.43
C ILE A 48 -6.09 13.83 14.26
N PHE A 49 -5.58 13.82 13.02
CA PHE A 49 -6.39 13.61 11.82
C PHE A 49 -6.95 12.20 11.72
N ALA A 50 -6.25 11.18 12.22
CA ALA A 50 -6.76 9.81 12.27
C ALA A 50 -7.85 9.65 13.35
N TYR A 51 -7.75 10.42 14.44
CA TYR A 51 -8.75 10.44 15.51
C TYR A 51 -9.99 11.24 15.14
N SER A 52 -9.83 12.32 14.37
CA SER A 52 -10.96 13.10 13.90
C SER A 52 -11.62 12.37 12.74
N ASP A 53 -12.85 11.92 12.95
CA ASP A 53 -13.69 11.38 11.88
C ASP A 53 -13.76 12.31 10.67
N ASN A 54 -14.16 11.79 9.50
CA ASN A 54 -14.17 12.50 8.21
C ASN A 54 -14.83 13.91 8.27
N ASP A 55 -15.73 14.14 9.23
CA ASP A 55 -16.41 15.41 9.50
C ASP A 55 -15.45 16.60 9.72
N MET A 56 -14.25 16.36 10.27
CA MET A 56 -13.28 17.44 10.52
C MET A 56 -12.66 17.96 9.22
N TRP A 57 -12.51 17.10 8.20
CA TRP A 57 -12.02 17.50 6.88
C TRP A 57 -13.01 18.40 6.14
N GLU A 58 -14.30 18.06 6.17
CA GLU A 58 -15.35 18.91 5.57
C GLU A 58 -15.40 20.29 6.23
N TYR A 59 -15.26 20.35 7.56
CA TYR A 59 -15.18 21.61 8.29
C TYR A 59 -13.94 22.44 7.92
N LEU A 60 -12.78 21.79 7.78
CA LEU A 60 -11.54 22.48 7.41
C LEU A 60 -11.60 23.02 5.97
N GLU A 61 -12.11 22.22 5.04
CA GLU A 61 -12.25 22.60 3.64
C GLU A 61 -13.22 23.77 3.48
N THR A 62 -14.38 23.72 4.12
CA THR A 62 -15.36 24.81 4.07
C THR A 62 -14.80 26.11 4.67
N LYS A 63 -14.04 26.03 5.78
CA LYS A 63 -13.37 27.22 6.34
C LYS A 63 -12.28 27.77 5.42
N ILE A 64 -11.43 26.93 4.84
CA ILE A 64 -10.35 27.36 3.94
C ILE A 64 -10.92 27.98 2.66
N GLN A 65 -11.98 27.38 2.10
CA GLN A 65 -12.70 27.95 0.96
C GLN A 65 -13.31 29.31 1.31
N SER A 66 -13.90 29.46 2.51
CA SER A 66 -14.46 30.73 2.95
C SER A 66 -13.43 31.85 3.12
N ALA A 67 -12.18 31.49 3.49
CA ALA A 67 -11.08 32.43 3.67
C ALA A 67 -10.31 32.73 2.37
N ASN A 68 -10.67 32.07 1.25
CA ASN A 68 -10.09 32.28 -0.08
C ASN A 68 -8.56 32.10 -0.16
N HIS A 69 -7.97 31.29 0.73
CA HIS A 69 -6.54 31.00 0.74
C HIS A 69 -6.20 29.85 -0.21
N LYS A 70 -5.86 30.19 -1.47
CA LYS A 70 -5.52 29.21 -2.51
C LYS A 70 -4.33 28.30 -2.16
N SER A 71 -3.35 28.77 -1.40
CA SER A 71 -2.20 27.93 -1.03
C SER A 71 -2.56 26.84 -0.02
N LEU A 72 -3.46 27.13 0.92
CA LEU A 72 -3.93 26.14 1.90
C LEU A 72 -4.80 25.07 1.24
N LEU A 73 -5.62 25.44 0.25
CA LEU A 73 -6.42 24.48 -0.52
C LEU A 73 -5.54 23.50 -1.30
N SER A 74 -4.42 23.99 -1.87
CA SER A 74 -3.40 23.16 -2.52
C SER A 74 -2.82 22.13 -1.55
N ILE A 75 -2.45 22.55 -0.33
CA ILE A 75 -1.89 21.67 0.70
C ILE A 75 -2.91 20.63 1.15
N VAL A 76 -4.17 21.00 1.36
CA VAL A 76 -5.26 20.07 1.73
C VAL A 76 -5.47 19.02 0.64
N ASN A 77 -5.50 19.43 -0.63
CA ASN A 77 -5.66 18.50 -1.75
C ASN A 77 -4.45 17.56 -1.88
N LEU A 78 -3.23 18.06 -1.61
CA LEU A 78 -2.04 17.23 -1.56
C LEU A 78 -2.13 16.18 -0.43
N MET A 79 -2.57 16.58 0.76
CA MET A 79 -2.76 15.68 1.91
C MET A 79 -3.83 14.62 1.64
N ALA A 80 -4.94 14.99 0.97
CA ALA A 80 -5.97 14.03 0.56
C ALA A 80 -5.43 12.98 -0.43
N LYS A 81 -4.57 13.39 -1.36
CA LYS A 81 -3.85 12.48 -2.28
C LYS A 81 -2.87 11.56 -1.54
N PHE A 82 -2.17 12.07 -0.53
CA PHE A 82 -1.28 11.24 0.29
C PHE A 82 -2.06 10.20 1.13
N GLN A 83 -3.21 10.58 1.70
CA GLN A 83 -4.03 9.65 2.49
C GLN A 83 -4.67 8.54 1.64
N THR A 84 -5.15 8.86 0.45
CA THR A 84 -5.68 7.85 -0.50
C THR A 84 -4.58 6.87 -0.91
N SER A 85 -3.39 7.38 -1.21
CA SER A 85 -2.21 6.56 -1.50
C SER A 85 -1.83 5.60 -0.35
N GLU A 86 -1.92 6.01 0.91
CA GLU A 86 -1.60 5.14 2.04
C GLU A 86 -2.63 4.00 2.23
N ARG A 87 -3.92 4.29 2.02
CA ARG A 87 -4.99 3.27 2.09
C ARG A 87 -4.83 2.24 0.97
N GLU A 88 -4.61 2.70 -0.26
CA GLU A 88 -4.34 1.85 -1.41
C GLU A 88 -3.09 1.00 -1.17
N MET A 89 -2.01 1.59 -0.66
CA MET A 89 -0.78 0.85 -0.34
C MET A 89 -1.01 -0.23 0.72
N LYS A 90 -1.83 0.03 1.75
CA LYS A 90 -2.18 -0.98 2.76
C LYS A 90 -3.04 -2.10 2.18
N GLU A 91 -3.90 -1.82 1.22
CA GLU A 91 -4.67 -2.83 0.50
C GLU A 91 -3.78 -3.68 -0.42
N GLN A 92 -2.88 -3.04 -1.15
CA GLN A 92 -1.86 -3.71 -1.97
C GLN A 92 -0.97 -4.62 -1.11
N LEU A 93 -0.55 -4.16 0.07
CA LEU A 93 0.26 -4.96 0.99
C LEU A 93 -0.51 -6.19 1.50
N ARG A 94 -1.77 -6.01 1.92
CA ARG A 94 -2.65 -7.11 2.35
C ARG A 94 -2.89 -8.11 1.22
N TYR A 95 -3.05 -7.64 -0.01
CA TYR A 95 -3.18 -8.48 -1.19
C TYR A 95 -1.91 -9.31 -1.43
N LEU A 96 -0.74 -8.68 -1.39
CA LEU A 96 0.55 -9.36 -1.56
C LEU A 96 0.79 -10.42 -0.47
N GLU A 97 0.42 -10.13 0.76
CA GLU A 97 0.56 -11.06 1.88
C GLU A 97 -0.36 -12.28 1.73
N ARG A 98 -1.63 -12.07 1.35
CA ARG A 98 -2.56 -13.16 1.01
C ARG A 98 -2.03 -14.02 -0.14
N LYS A 99 -1.49 -13.38 -1.17
CA LYS A 99 -0.88 -14.08 -2.32
C LYS A 99 0.31 -14.93 -1.89
N LYS A 100 1.21 -14.40 -1.06
CA LYS A 100 2.35 -15.15 -0.51
C LYS A 100 1.90 -16.37 0.30
N LYS A 101 0.87 -16.21 1.14
CA LYS A 101 0.31 -17.32 1.93
C LYS A 101 -0.26 -18.43 1.06
N LEU A 102 -1.04 -18.08 0.02
CA LEU A 102 -1.60 -19.07 -0.90
C LEU A 102 -0.53 -19.81 -1.70
N VAL A 103 0.55 -19.12 -2.10
CA VAL A 103 1.68 -19.75 -2.78
C VAL A 103 2.43 -20.70 -1.84
N ALA A 104 2.63 -20.32 -0.58
CA ALA A 104 3.23 -21.20 0.42
C ALA A 104 2.38 -22.46 0.65
N GLU A 105 1.06 -22.32 0.82
CA GLU A 105 0.15 -23.46 0.99
C GLU A 105 0.14 -24.38 -0.24
N ALA A 106 0.18 -23.82 -1.46
CA ALA A 106 0.29 -24.61 -2.68
C ALA A 106 1.63 -25.38 -2.75
N ASN A 107 2.75 -24.74 -2.38
CA ASN A 107 4.05 -25.39 -2.35
C ASN A 107 4.10 -26.54 -1.33
N GLU A 108 3.50 -26.39 -0.15
CA GLU A 108 3.43 -27.48 0.84
C GLU A 108 2.64 -28.68 0.30
N LEU A 109 1.54 -28.45 -0.41
CA LEU A 109 0.77 -29.53 -1.03
C LEU A 109 1.60 -30.27 -2.09
N VAL A 110 2.32 -29.54 -2.94
CA VAL A 110 3.20 -30.16 -3.95
C VAL A 110 4.32 -30.98 -3.31
N GLN A 111 4.90 -30.51 -2.20
CA GLN A 111 5.92 -31.26 -1.47
C GLN A 111 5.35 -32.54 -0.83
N ARG A 112 4.13 -32.49 -0.28
CA ARG A 112 3.44 -33.67 0.26
C ARG A 112 3.17 -34.72 -0.83
N GLU A 113 2.75 -34.29 -2.01
CA GLU A 113 2.56 -35.20 -3.15
C GLU A 113 3.86 -35.85 -3.61
N ALA A 114 4.94 -35.06 -3.70
CA ALA A 114 6.25 -35.58 -4.06
C ALA A 114 6.72 -36.65 -3.07
N TYR A 115 6.51 -36.43 -1.76
CA TYR A 115 6.86 -37.39 -0.72
C TYR A 115 6.05 -38.68 -0.81
N LEU A 116 4.73 -38.60 -1.01
CA LEU A 116 3.87 -39.79 -1.16
C LEU A 116 4.24 -40.60 -2.41
N ALA A 117 4.59 -39.92 -3.51
CA ALA A 117 5.05 -40.59 -4.73
C ALA A 117 6.35 -41.37 -4.49
N GLU A 118 7.31 -40.80 -3.75
CA GLU A 118 8.54 -41.51 -3.36
C GLU A 118 8.25 -42.72 -2.45
N GLU A 119 7.33 -42.59 -1.50
CA GLU A 119 6.95 -43.69 -0.60
C GLU A 119 6.33 -44.88 -1.37
N ILE A 120 5.48 -44.60 -2.36
CA ILE A 120 4.88 -45.64 -3.22
C ILE A 120 5.96 -46.37 -4.04
N VAL A 121 6.93 -45.64 -4.59
CA VAL A 121 8.05 -46.22 -5.35
C VAL A 121 8.93 -47.10 -4.44
N LEU A 122 9.20 -46.65 -3.20
CA LEU A 122 9.95 -47.43 -2.22
C LEU A 122 9.22 -48.71 -1.80
N ARG A 123 7.89 -48.65 -1.59
CA ARG A 123 7.08 -49.84 -1.30
C ARG A 123 7.11 -50.87 -2.44
N HIS A 124 7.01 -50.43 -3.69
CA HIS A 124 7.07 -51.34 -4.85
C HIS A 124 8.45 -52.00 -4.96
N ARG A 125 9.52 -51.24 -4.79
CA ARG A 125 10.90 -51.76 -4.83
C ARG A 125 11.19 -52.79 -3.73
N GLY A 126 10.58 -52.65 -2.56
CA GLY A 126 10.72 -53.61 -1.46
C GLY A 126 10.01 -54.95 -1.72
N ASN A 127 8.89 -54.94 -2.44
CA ASN A 127 8.11 -56.14 -2.74
C ASN A 127 8.72 -56.99 -3.87
N ASP A 128 9.41 -56.36 -4.82
CA ASP A 128 10.11 -57.07 -5.91
C ASP A 128 11.28 -57.95 -5.40
N LEU A 129 11.82 -57.66 -4.22
CA LEU A 129 12.87 -58.46 -3.58
C LEU A 129 12.30 -59.64 -2.75
N ALA A 130 11.01 -59.62 -2.41
CA ALA A 130 10.36 -60.68 -1.63
C ALA A 130 9.61 -61.71 -2.48
N LEU A 131 9.43 -61.46 -3.78
CA LEU A 131 8.49 -62.21 -4.61
C LEU A 131 9.16 -62.95 -5.79
N HIS A 132 9.97 -63.96 -5.46
CA HIS A 132 10.37 -65.00 -6.41
C HIS A 132 9.59 -66.32 -6.24
N SER A 133 8.49 -66.35 -5.49
CA SER A 133 7.65 -67.55 -5.41
C SER A 133 6.21 -67.25 -4.99
N ALA A 134 5.38 -66.83 -5.94
CA ALA A 134 3.94 -67.15 -6.03
C ALA A 134 3.22 -66.15 -6.96
N THR A 135 2.45 -66.69 -7.89
CA THR A 135 1.56 -66.01 -8.83
C THR A 135 0.65 -65.00 -8.12
N LEU A 136 0.81 -63.71 -8.45
CA LEU A 136 0.00 -62.61 -7.87
C LEU A 136 -1.34 -62.42 -8.61
N PRO A 137 -2.43 -62.11 -7.88
CA PRO A 137 -3.64 -61.57 -8.44
C PRO A 137 -3.48 -60.08 -8.80
N VAL A 138 -4.13 -59.68 -9.89
CA VAL A 138 -4.19 -58.31 -10.41
C VAL A 138 -4.98 -57.43 -9.43
N PHE A 139 -4.29 -56.53 -8.73
CA PHE A 139 -4.93 -55.54 -7.86
C PHE A 139 -5.36 -54.31 -8.67
N ASP A 140 -6.67 -54.16 -8.89
CA ASP A 140 -7.33 -53.02 -9.53
C ASP A 140 -7.81 -51.96 -8.50
N HIS A 141 -7.31 -52.03 -7.26
CA HIS A 141 -7.88 -51.29 -6.13
C HIS A 141 -7.30 -49.88 -5.87
N ASP A 142 -6.11 -49.55 -6.39
CA ASP A 142 -5.41 -48.31 -5.99
C ASP A 142 -5.61 -47.09 -6.90
N LYS A 143 -6.35 -47.24 -8.02
CA LYS A 143 -6.67 -46.09 -8.90
C LYS A 143 -7.75 -45.15 -8.33
N LYS A 144 -8.38 -45.50 -7.22
CA LYS A 144 -9.48 -44.69 -6.65
C LYS A 144 -8.97 -43.58 -5.74
N GLU A 145 -7.93 -43.81 -4.94
CA GLU A 145 -7.38 -42.79 -4.04
C GLU A 145 -6.58 -41.69 -4.77
N LEU A 146 -5.92 -42.00 -5.89
CA LEU A 146 -5.20 -40.99 -6.69
C LEU A 146 -6.12 -40.02 -7.44
N ARG A 147 -7.43 -40.31 -7.55
CA ARG A 147 -8.42 -39.42 -8.16
C ARG A 147 -9.08 -38.46 -7.16
N ASP A 148 -8.91 -38.70 -5.87
CA ASP A 148 -9.56 -37.94 -4.81
C ASP A 148 -8.67 -36.87 -4.18
N LEU A 149 -7.44 -36.69 -4.69
CA LEU A 149 -6.57 -35.62 -4.25
C LEU A 149 -6.62 -34.36 -5.14
N PRO A 150 -6.70 -33.18 -4.50
CA PRO A 150 -7.84 -32.90 -3.66
C PRO A 150 -8.57 -31.69 -4.24
N PRO A 151 -9.91 -31.63 -4.14
CA PRO A 151 -10.68 -30.44 -4.48
C PRO A 151 -10.09 -29.14 -3.90
N LYS A 152 -9.34 -29.23 -2.80
CA LYS A 152 -8.57 -28.16 -2.16
C LYS A 152 -7.46 -27.55 -3.02
N LEU A 153 -6.69 -28.35 -3.80
CA LEU A 153 -5.67 -27.82 -4.71
C LEU A 153 -6.33 -27.10 -5.89
N HIS A 154 -7.40 -27.67 -6.43
CA HIS A 154 -8.20 -27.05 -7.48
C HIS A 154 -8.86 -25.76 -7.01
N GLU A 155 -9.33 -25.72 -5.77
CA GLU A 155 -9.89 -24.54 -5.13
C GLU A 155 -8.83 -23.46 -4.87
N ASN A 156 -7.65 -23.83 -4.37
CA ASN A 156 -6.52 -22.92 -4.21
C ASN A 156 -6.06 -22.35 -5.55
N TRP A 157 -6.03 -23.15 -6.62
CA TRP A 157 -5.73 -22.69 -7.97
C TRP A 157 -6.80 -21.74 -8.53
N LYS A 158 -8.09 -22.04 -8.31
CA LYS A 158 -9.20 -21.13 -8.66
C LYS A 158 -9.11 -19.81 -7.89
N ASN A 159 -8.75 -19.86 -6.61
CA ASN A 159 -8.58 -18.66 -5.77
C ASN A 159 -7.38 -17.83 -6.23
N LEU A 160 -6.27 -18.47 -6.59
CA LEU A 160 -5.10 -17.80 -7.17
C LEU A 160 -5.44 -17.13 -8.50
N LYS A 161 -6.18 -17.81 -9.38
CA LYS A 161 -6.66 -17.23 -10.64
C LYS A 161 -7.56 -16.03 -10.39
N ARG A 162 -8.55 -16.13 -9.50
CA ARG A 162 -9.43 -14.99 -9.13
C ARG A 162 -8.61 -13.80 -8.65
N LEU A 163 -7.66 -14.00 -7.74
CA LEU A 163 -6.78 -12.94 -7.26
C LEU A 163 -5.90 -12.34 -8.37
N THR A 164 -5.55 -13.10 -9.40
CA THR A 164 -4.72 -12.60 -10.52
C THR A 164 -5.54 -11.74 -11.49
N PHE A 165 -6.86 -11.95 -11.57
CA PHE A 165 -7.78 -11.13 -12.36
C PHE A 165 -8.42 -9.99 -11.56
N GLU A 166 -8.52 -10.11 -10.24
CA GLU A 166 -8.94 -9.05 -9.32
C GLU A 166 -7.71 -8.26 -8.83
N CYS A 167 -7.06 -7.50 -9.71
CA CYS A 167 -6.24 -6.39 -9.25
C CYS A 167 -7.18 -5.26 -8.80
N PRO A 168 -7.08 -4.73 -7.56
CA PRO A 168 -7.84 -3.56 -7.13
C PRO A 168 -7.22 -2.29 -7.75
N GLY A 169 -7.33 -2.18 -9.06
CA GLY A 169 -6.61 -1.19 -9.86
C GLY A 169 -7.17 -0.91 -11.25
N ASP A 170 -8.39 -1.35 -11.57
CA ASP A 170 -9.18 -0.79 -12.69
C ASP A 170 -9.86 0.53 -12.28
N ILE A 171 -9.23 1.29 -11.37
CA ILE A 171 -9.48 2.72 -11.24
C ILE A 171 -8.53 3.36 -12.25
N ASP A 172 -9.13 3.85 -13.34
CA ASP A 172 -8.54 4.58 -14.45
C ASP A 172 -7.48 5.60 -14.00
N MET A 173 -6.24 5.12 -13.87
CA MET A 173 -5.04 5.95 -13.68
C MET A 173 -4.74 6.59 -15.03
N GLY A 174 -5.44 7.70 -15.29
CA GLY A 174 -5.37 8.47 -16.52
C GLY A 174 -3.96 8.56 -17.11
N ARG A 175 -3.71 7.74 -18.13
CA ARG A 175 -2.80 8.06 -19.24
C ARG A 175 -3.16 7.28 -20.50
N PRO A 176 -3.12 7.92 -21.67
CA PRO A 176 -3.50 7.32 -22.94
C PRO A 176 -2.36 6.42 -23.45
N TRP A 177 -2.59 5.10 -23.42
CA TRP A 177 -1.85 4.16 -24.26
C TRP A 177 -2.73 3.72 -25.42
N THR A 178 -2.86 4.60 -26.42
CA THR A 178 -3.29 4.20 -27.75
C THR A 178 -2.12 4.31 -28.71
N LYS A 179 -1.45 3.19 -28.94
CA LYS A 179 -1.20 2.63 -30.29
C LYS A 179 -0.42 1.32 -30.17
N GLY A 180 -1.13 0.23 -30.40
CA GLY A 180 -0.59 -1.11 -30.59
C GLY A 180 -1.67 -2.16 -30.35
N PRO A 181 -2.48 -2.53 -31.37
CA PRO A 181 -3.52 -3.52 -31.22
C PRO A 181 -2.93 -4.91 -31.49
N ALA A 182 -2.88 -5.76 -30.47
CA ALA A 182 -2.80 -7.19 -30.70
C ALA A 182 -3.45 -7.94 -29.55
N ARG A 183 -4.53 -8.64 -29.90
CA ARG A 183 -4.99 -9.91 -29.31
C ARG A 183 -6.04 -9.81 -28.20
N LEU A 184 -7.32 -9.71 -28.59
CA LEU A 184 -8.32 -10.78 -28.42
C LEU A 184 -9.73 -10.29 -28.85
N GLU A 185 -9.98 -10.27 -30.15
CA GLU A 185 -11.34 -10.39 -30.69
C GLU A 185 -11.32 -11.47 -31.77
N CYS A 186 -11.34 -12.73 -31.32
CA CYS A 186 -11.75 -13.86 -32.13
C CYS A 186 -13.05 -14.38 -31.55
N ALA A 187 -14.17 -13.74 -31.92
CA ALA A 187 -15.38 -14.42 -32.32
C ALA A 187 -16.44 -13.39 -32.71
N LYS A 188 -16.97 -13.57 -33.92
CA LYS A 188 -18.30 -13.18 -34.40
C LYS A 188 -18.35 -11.94 -35.33
N ASN A 189 -18.74 -12.28 -36.56
CA ASN A 189 -19.32 -11.44 -37.63
C ASN A 189 -18.37 -10.70 -38.58
N ARG A 190 -18.02 -11.40 -39.66
CA ARG A 190 -17.97 -10.83 -41.01
C ARG A 190 -19.36 -10.28 -41.39
N LYS A 191 -19.42 -9.00 -41.75
CA LYS A 191 -20.17 -8.52 -42.92
C LYS A 191 -19.58 -7.17 -43.34
N THR A 192 -19.05 -7.18 -44.56
CA THR A 192 -18.47 -6.05 -45.28
C THR A 192 -19.49 -4.93 -45.49
N ALA A 193 -19.20 -3.73 -44.99
CA ALA A 193 -19.83 -2.48 -45.45
C ALA A 193 -18.73 -1.41 -45.57
N LYS A 194 -18.61 -0.83 -46.77
CA LYS A 194 -17.75 0.33 -47.06
C LYS A 194 -18.22 1.54 -46.24
N PRO A 195 -17.34 2.30 -45.59
CA PRO A 195 -17.76 3.58 -45.01
C PRO A 195 -17.72 4.67 -46.08
N ASN A 196 -18.90 5.19 -46.43
CA ASN A 196 -19.01 6.50 -47.08
C ASN A 196 -18.69 7.58 -46.03
N GLN A 197 -17.70 8.43 -46.33
CA GLN A 197 -17.38 9.61 -45.52
C GLN A 197 -18.49 10.65 -45.69
N THR A 198 -19.07 11.10 -44.58
CA THR A 198 -19.92 12.31 -44.53
C THR A 198 -19.20 13.34 -43.67
N LYS A 199 -18.94 14.53 -44.24
CA LYS A 199 -18.30 15.68 -43.57
C LYS A 199 -19.17 16.15 -42.39
N PRO A 200 -18.60 16.50 -41.23
CA PRO A 200 -19.38 17.08 -40.13
C PRO A 200 -19.61 18.58 -40.36
N ASN A 201 -20.86 19.01 -40.40
CA ASN A 201 -21.25 20.40 -40.27
C ASN A 201 -21.11 20.83 -38.80
N GLN A 202 -20.32 21.88 -38.54
CA GLN A 202 -20.22 22.52 -37.23
C GLN A 202 -21.45 23.40 -36.97
N THR A 203 -22.15 23.16 -35.86
CA THR A 203 -23.18 24.07 -35.34
C THR A 203 -22.62 24.77 -34.11
N LYS A 204 -22.64 26.12 -34.10
CA LYS A 204 -22.19 26.96 -32.99
C LYS A 204 -23.06 26.73 -31.74
N PRO A 205 -22.49 26.68 -30.52
CA PRO A 205 -23.29 26.58 -29.30
C PRO A 205 -23.84 27.96 -28.88
N ASN A 206 -25.15 28.04 -28.68
CA ASN A 206 -25.80 29.18 -28.03
C ASN A 206 -25.55 29.14 -26.52
N GLN A 207 -24.96 30.21 -25.98
CA GLN A 207 -24.79 30.40 -24.53
C GLN A 207 -26.13 30.73 -23.88
N THR A 208 -26.51 29.96 -22.86
CA THR A 208 -27.64 30.27 -21.98
C THR A 208 -27.09 30.77 -20.64
N LYS A 209 -27.52 31.96 -20.19
CA LYS A 209 -27.11 32.57 -18.90
C LYS A 209 -27.59 31.72 -17.71
N PRO A 210 -26.78 31.50 -16.66
CA PRO A 210 -27.24 30.78 -15.47
C PRO A 210 -28.05 31.70 -14.54
N ASN A 211 -29.25 31.26 -14.16
CA ASN A 211 -30.03 31.86 -13.08
C ASN A 211 -29.40 31.51 -11.72
N GLN A 212 -29.14 32.52 -10.90
CA GLN A 212 -28.68 32.36 -9.51
C GLN A 212 -29.87 32.08 -8.59
N THR A 213 -29.84 30.95 -7.87
CA THR A 213 -30.77 30.64 -6.79
C THR A 213 -30.08 30.87 -5.44
N LYS A 214 -30.66 31.72 -4.59
CA LYS A 214 -30.15 32.01 -3.22
C LYS A 214 -30.28 30.78 -2.31
N PRO A 215 -29.25 30.39 -1.53
CA PRO A 215 -29.37 29.29 -0.58
C PRO A 215 -30.03 29.76 0.73
N ASN A 216 -31.11 29.06 1.10
CA ASN A 216 -31.85 29.22 2.34
C ASN A 216 -31.09 28.55 3.50
N ARG A 217 -30.64 29.32 4.49
CA ARG A 217 -29.95 28.82 5.69
C ARG A 217 -30.97 28.38 6.75
N LYS A 218 -31.04 27.08 7.02
CA LYS A 218 -31.53 26.54 8.31
C LYS A 218 -30.64 25.37 8.72
N TRP A 219 -29.61 25.66 9.54
CA TRP A 219 -28.78 24.63 10.17
C TRP A 219 -28.32 25.11 11.56
N PHE A 220 -29.27 25.25 12.47
CA PHE A 220 -29.03 25.35 13.90
C PHE A 220 -29.92 24.31 14.59
N GLY A 221 -29.35 23.18 14.99
CA GLY A 221 -30.09 22.13 15.67
C GLY A 221 -29.31 20.85 16.04
N PHE A 222 -28.05 20.70 15.64
CA PHE A 222 -27.32 19.42 15.80
C PHE A 222 -26.10 19.51 16.75
N TRP A 223 -26.25 20.17 17.91
CA TRP A 223 -25.21 20.19 18.95
C TRP A 223 -25.65 19.56 20.28
N GLY A 224 -26.71 18.74 20.26
CA GLY A 224 -27.34 18.19 21.46
C GLY A 224 -27.12 16.70 21.70
N ARG A 225 -25.92 16.13 21.49
CA ARG A 225 -25.61 14.77 22.01
C ARG A 225 -24.12 14.36 21.98
N PHE A 226 -23.22 15.14 22.58
CA PHE A 226 -21.88 14.63 22.90
C PHE A 226 -21.94 13.72 24.14
N ARG A 227 -21.95 12.39 23.92
CA ARG A 227 -21.63 11.41 24.97
C ARG A 227 -20.13 11.47 25.25
N LYS A 228 -19.76 11.70 26.51
CA LYS A 228 -18.37 11.60 26.98
C LYS A 228 -17.85 10.16 26.79
N PRO A 229 -16.70 9.91 26.13
CA PRO A 229 -16.08 8.59 26.14
C PRO A 229 -15.35 8.36 27.46
N GLN A 230 -15.69 7.26 28.15
CA GLN A 230 -15.14 6.81 29.43
C GLN A 230 -13.70 6.24 29.36
N TRP A 231 -13.04 6.29 28.20
CA TRP A 231 -11.78 5.57 27.95
C TRP A 231 -10.51 6.35 28.33
N PHE A 232 -10.62 7.54 28.91
CA PHE A 232 -9.47 8.40 29.22
C PHE A 232 -8.67 8.04 30.49
N LEU A 233 -8.95 6.93 31.17
CA LEU A 233 -8.27 6.58 32.44
C LEU A 233 -7.36 5.34 32.41
N VAL A 234 -7.13 4.68 31.27
CA VAL A 234 -6.37 3.40 31.26
C VAL A 234 -4.97 3.50 30.65
N SER A 235 -4.58 4.61 30.00
CA SER A 235 -3.32 4.65 29.22
C SER A 235 -2.25 5.63 29.74
N TRP A 236 -2.15 5.85 31.06
CA TRP A 236 -1.09 6.69 31.65
C TRP A 236 -0.27 6.01 32.77
N SER A 237 -0.47 4.73 33.05
CA SER A 237 0.25 4.01 34.13
C SER A 237 1.43 3.15 33.67
N GLU A 238 1.65 2.91 32.37
CA GLU A 238 2.69 1.96 31.92
C GLU A 238 4.07 2.57 31.65
N THR A 239 4.21 3.90 31.60
CA THR A 239 5.51 4.55 31.29
C THR A 239 6.32 4.97 32.51
N ALA A 240 5.80 4.81 33.74
CA ALA A 240 6.47 5.24 34.97
C ALA A 240 7.30 4.13 35.67
N MET A 241 7.34 2.90 35.16
CA MET A 241 7.91 1.75 35.88
C MET A 241 9.31 1.25 35.43
N VAL A 242 10.00 1.94 34.51
CA VAL A 242 11.30 1.44 33.96
C VAL A 242 12.55 2.15 34.53
N LEU A 243 12.42 3.01 35.56
CA LEU A 243 13.56 3.65 36.24
C LEU A 243 13.62 3.30 37.74
N ARG A 244 13.86 2.02 38.04
CA ARG A 244 14.44 1.59 39.33
C ARG A 244 15.47 0.50 39.08
N ALA A 245 16.74 0.92 38.94
CA ALA A 245 17.88 0.03 39.08
C ALA A 245 18.23 -0.09 40.59
N PRO A 246 18.58 -1.29 41.10
CA PRO A 246 19.14 -1.41 42.44
C PRO A 246 20.64 -1.09 42.42
N MET A 247 21.04 -0.07 43.19
CA MET A 247 22.41 0.05 43.71
C MET A 247 22.62 -1.07 44.73
N VAL A 248 23.54 -1.98 44.43
CA VAL A 248 24.12 -2.90 45.40
C VAL A 248 25.38 -2.24 45.94
N TRP A 249 25.42 -2.05 47.25
CA TRP A 249 26.63 -1.76 48.03
C TRP A 249 27.26 -3.08 48.47
#